data_AF-A0A3N4JP03-F1
#
_entry.id   AF-A0A3N4JP03-F1
#
_cell.length_a   1.000
_cell.length_b   1.000
_cell.length_c   1.000
_cell.angle_alpha   90.00
_cell.angle_beta   90.00
_cell.angle_gamma   90.00
#
_symmetry.space_group_name_H-M   'P 1'
#
loop_
_entity.id
_entity.type
_entity.pdbx_description
1 polymer ?
#
loop_
_entity_poly.entity_id
_entity_poly.type
_entity_poly.pdbx_seq_one_letter_code
_entity_poly.pdbx_strand_id
1 'polypeptide(L)'
;QQGVQPPECHSLSSLTYICQYCQALHFLEEKLSCASNSILIFSGCCTGGKVKLPLFPDLPELLWYLFTSNSRESTHFQQRI
;
A
#
# COMPACT_ATOMS: atom_id res chain seq x y z
N GLN A 1 -24.70 8.13 -32.61
CA GLN A 1 -23.86 6.93 -32.39
C GLN A 1 -22.66 7.36 -31.56
N GLN A 2 -22.69 7.17 -30.25
CA GLN A 2 -21.53 7.42 -29.38
C GLN A 2 -20.95 6.06 -29.03
N GLY A 3 -19.78 5.76 -29.62
CA GLY A 3 -19.04 4.54 -29.33
C GLY A 3 -18.58 4.55 -27.88
N VAL A 4 -18.86 3.47 -27.17
CA VAL A 4 -18.32 3.19 -25.84
C VAL A 4 -16.81 3.06 -25.99
N GLN A 5 -16.06 4.00 -25.45
CA GLN A 5 -14.60 3.89 -25.35
C GLN A 5 -14.27 2.74 -24.36
N PRO A 6 -13.34 1.84 -24.69
CA PRO A 6 -12.89 0.83 -23.75
C PRO A 6 -12.26 1.51 -22.51
N PRO A 7 -12.36 0.90 -21.32
CA PRO A 7 -11.76 1.47 -20.12
C PRO A 7 -10.26 1.65 -20.36
N GLU A 8 -9.78 2.89 -20.30
CA GLU A 8 -8.37 3.20 -20.39
C GLU A 8 -7.65 2.55 -19.21
N CYS A 9 -6.57 1.80 -19.48
CA CYS A 9 -5.74 1.22 -18.45
C CYS A 9 -4.87 2.34 -17.86
N HIS A 10 -5.28 2.88 -16.71
CA HIS A 10 -4.49 3.87 -15.99
C HIS A 10 -3.48 3.17 -15.08
N SER A 11 -2.18 3.44 -15.28
CA SER A 11 -1.10 2.96 -14.40
C SER A 11 -0.62 4.08 -13.48
N LEU A 12 -0.38 3.76 -12.21
CA LEU A 12 0.29 4.64 -11.25
C LEU A 12 1.81 4.48 -11.33
N SER A 13 2.54 5.40 -10.70
CA SER A 13 3.97 5.26 -10.43
C SER A 13 4.28 4.07 -9.50
N SER A 14 5.55 3.86 -9.16
CA SER A 14 5.96 2.81 -8.22
C SER A 14 5.54 3.14 -6.78
N LEU A 15 5.13 2.11 -6.01
CA LEU A 15 4.80 2.23 -4.59
C LEU A 15 6.07 2.31 -3.72
N THR A 16 6.83 3.38 -3.86
CA THR A 16 8.17 3.52 -3.27
C THR A 16 8.34 4.76 -2.39
N TYR A 17 7.35 5.65 -2.33
CA TYR A 17 7.47 6.89 -1.57
C TYR A 17 7.07 6.66 -0.12
N ILE A 18 7.96 7.01 0.82
CA ILE A 18 7.76 6.71 2.25
C ILE A 18 7.21 7.94 2.95
N CYS A 19 6.11 7.77 3.71
CA CYS A 19 5.61 8.78 4.61
C CYS A 19 6.58 8.99 5.78
N GLN A 20 7.16 10.19 5.89
CA GLN A 20 8.13 10.54 6.95
C GLN A 20 7.61 10.39 8.39
N TYR A 21 6.30 10.32 8.60
CA TYR A 21 5.69 10.26 9.94
C TYR A 21 5.39 8.83 10.41
N CYS A 22 4.98 7.95 9.51
CA CYS A 22 4.50 6.60 9.86
C CYS A 22 5.13 5.48 9.03
N GLN A 23 6.05 5.81 8.11
CA GLN A 23 6.76 4.89 7.23
C GLN A 23 5.89 4.09 6.26
N ALA A 24 4.60 4.45 6.10
CA ALA A 24 3.75 3.88 5.07
C ALA A 24 4.29 4.19 3.66
N LEU A 25 4.22 3.20 2.77
CA LEU A 25 4.54 3.35 1.35
C LEU A 25 3.36 3.94 0.59
N HIS A 26 3.67 4.79 -0.38
CA HIS A 26 2.71 5.54 -1.19
C HIS A 26 3.14 5.58 -2.65
N PHE A 27 2.16 5.81 -3.52
CA PHE A 27 2.37 6.28 -4.88
C PHE A 27 2.64 7.78 -4.88
N LEU A 28 3.38 8.30 -5.87
CA LEU A 28 3.61 9.75 -5.96
C LEU A 28 2.31 10.53 -6.12
N GLU A 29 1.36 9.96 -6.86
CA GLU A 29 0.06 10.53 -7.18
C GLU A 29 -0.82 10.72 -5.94
N GLU A 30 -0.52 10.04 -4.84
CA GLU A 30 -1.22 10.20 -3.55
C GLU A 30 -0.71 11.41 -2.74
N LYS A 31 0.38 12.05 -3.18
CA LYS A 31 0.92 13.25 -2.51
C LYS A 31 -0.15 14.35 -2.50
N LEU A 32 -0.31 15.00 -1.36
CA LEU A 32 -1.18 16.18 -1.27
C LEU A 32 -0.71 17.27 -2.24
N SER A 33 -1.65 17.82 -3.00
CA SER A 33 -1.37 18.90 -3.97
C SER A 33 -0.85 20.18 -3.30
N CYS A 34 -1.22 20.43 -2.05
CA CYS A 34 -0.73 21.55 -1.25
C CYS A 34 0.68 21.33 -0.67
N ALA A 35 1.23 20.11 -0.79
CA ALA A 35 2.59 19.83 -0.33
C ALA A 35 3.61 20.34 -1.35
N SER A 36 4.69 20.92 -0.83
CA SER A 36 5.86 21.33 -1.63
C SER A 36 6.41 20.16 -2.47
N ASN A 37 7.17 20.46 -3.52
CA ASN A 37 7.94 19.44 -4.24
C ASN A 37 9.12 18.89 -3.41
N SER A 38 9.54 19.62 -2.38
CA SER A 38 10.61 19.19 -1.46
C SER A 38 10.13 18.32 -0.30
N ILE A 39 8.82 18.28 -0.01
CA ILE A 39 8.27 17.52 1.12
C ILE A 39 7.07 16.70 0.64
N LEU A 40 7.15 15.39 0.81
CA LEU A 40 6.05 14.49 0.51
C LEU A 40 5.14 14.37 1.73
N ILE A 41 3.93 14.89 1.62
CA ILE A 41 2.89 14.77 2.64
C ILE A 41 1.73 13.98 2.07
N PHE A 42 1.31 12.97 2.80
CA PHE A 42 0.23 12.06 2.43
C PHE A 42 -0.87 12.11 3.50
N SER A 43 -2.13 12.16 3.06
CA SER A 43 -3.28 12.08 3.97
C SER A 43 -3.78 10.65 4.21
N GLY A 44 -3.48 9.73 3.29
CA GLY A 44 -4.03 8.37 3.28
C GLY A 44 -3.58 7.43 4.41
N CYS A 45 -2.52 7.78 5.14
CA CYS A 45 -1.99 6.96 6.23
C CYS A 45 -2.24 7.60 7.61
N CYS A 46 -1.47 8.64 7.96
CA CYS A 46 -1.48 9.30 9.27
C CYS A 46 -2.01 10.73 9.21
N THR A 47 -2.74 11.08 8.15
CA THR A 47 -3.28 12.43 7.92
C THR A 47 -2.19 13.51 8.00
N GLY A 48 -1.04 13.28 7.37
CA GLY A 48 0.12 14.17 7.45
C GLY A 48 0.72 14.27 8.86
N GLY A 49 0.75 13.16 9.61
CA GLY A 49 1.32 13.09 10.96
C GLY A 49 0.38 13.56 12.07
N LYS A 50 -0.87 13.91 11.75
CA LYS A 50 -1.85 14.39 12.73
C LYS A 50 -2.42 13.27 13.60
N VAL A 51 -2.40 12.03 13.13
CA VAL A 51 -2.86 10.86 13.90
C VAL A 51 -1.73 9.86 14.04
N LYS A 52 -1.60 9.29 15.24
CA LYS A 52 -0.72 8.17 15.49
C LYS A 52 -1.50 6.88 15.25
N LEU A 53 -1.15 6.16 14.19
CA LEU A 53 -1.72 4.84 13.93
C LEU A 53 -1.24 3.86 15.02
N PRO A 54 -2.11 2.98 15.53
CA PRO A 54 -1.69 1.88 16.38
C PRO A 54 -0.74 0.96 15.60
N LEU A 55 0.15 0.27 16.32
CA LEU A 55 0.94 -0.79 15.72
C LEU A 55 0.01 -1.91 15.24
N PHE A 56 0.35 -2.53 14.12
CA PHE A 56 -0.33 -3.74 13.69
C PHE A 56 -0.13 -4.83 14.74
N PRO A 57 -1.18 -5.60 15.07
CA PRO A 57 -1.00 -6.78 15.91
C PRO A 57 -0.09 -7.78 15.19
N ASP A 58 0.56 -8.65 15.96
CA ASP A 58 1.31 -9.74 15.39
C ASP A 58 0.41 -10.61 14.51
N LEU A 59 0.98 -11.11 13.41
CA LEU A 59 0.25 -11.98 12.50
C LEU A 59 -0.11 -13.28 13.25
N PRO A 60 -1.37 -13.77 13.17
CA PRO A 60 -1.75 -15.06 13.75
C PRO A 60 -0.77 -16.17 13.32
N GLU A 61 -0.38 -17.04 14.25
CA GLU A 61 0.67 -18.04 14.04
C GLU A 61 0.44 -18.89 12.78
N LEU A 62 -0.81 -19.32 12.55
CA LEU A 62 -1.19 -20.07 11.37
C LEU A 62 -0.92 -19.29 10.08
N LEU A 63 -1.27 -18.01 10.03
CA LEU A 63 -1.02 -17.17 8.87
C LEU A 63 0.48 -17.00 8.66
N TRP A 64 1.24 -16.73 9.72
CA TRP A 64 2.71 -16.66 9.63
C TRP A 64 3.31 -17.94 9.07
N TYR A 65 2.90 -19.11 9.57
CA TYR A 65 3.32 -20.41 9.06
C TYR A 65 2.98 -20.60 7.57
N LEU A 66 1.76 -20.26 7.17
CA LEU A 66 1.33 -20.39 5.78
C LEU A 66 2.12 -19.45 4.84
N PHE A 67 2.47 -18.25 5.29
CA PHE A 67 3.23 -17.28 4.51
C PHE A 67 4.74 -17.56 4.44
N THR A 68 5.32 -18.19 5.46
CA THR A 68 6.80 -18.27 5.59
C THR A 68 7.38 -19.68 5.45
N SER A 69 6.57 -20.73 5.66
CA SER A 69 7.03 -22.11 5.58
C SER A 69 7.01 -22.67 4.16
N ASN A 70 7.65 -23.83 3.97
CA ASN A 70 7.70 -24.57 2.71
C ASN A 70 6.87 -25.87 2.75
N SER A 71 5.89 -25.98 3.66
CA SER A 71 4.97 -27.11 3.64
C SER A 71 4.07 -27.10 2.41
N ARG A 72 3.36 -28.21 2.18
CA ARG A 72 2.41 -28.32 1.08
C ARG A 72 1.29 -27.28 1.23
N GLU A 73 0.81 -27.09 2.45
CA GLU A 73 -0.24 -26.14 2.80
C GLU A 73 0.23 -24.71 2.58
N SER A 74 1.44 -24.36 3.05
CA SER A 74 2.04 -23.04 2.85
C SER A 74 2.28 -22.74 1.38
N THR A 75 2.80 -23.70 0.61
CA THR A 75 3.00 -23.54 -0.85
C THR A 75 1.68 -23.31 -1.57
N HIS A 76 0.66 -24.12 -1.26
CA HIS A 76 -0.66 -23.98 -1.87
C HIS A 76 -1.32 -22.65 -1.52
N PHE A 77 -1.12 -22.17 -0.29
CA PHE A 77 -1.58 -20.86 0.15
C PHE A 77 -0.85 -19.74 -0.60
N GLN A 78 0.48 -19.70 -0.58
CA GLN A 78 1.32 -18.67 -1.23
C GLN A 78 1.07 -18.53 -2.74
N GLN A 79 0.76 -19.61 -3.44
CA GLN A 79 0.47 -19.58 -4.88
C GLN A 79 -0.89 -18.94 -5.23
N ARG A 80 -1.73 -18.62 -4.24
CA ARG A 80 -3.12 -18.17 -4.44
C ARG A 80 -3.44 -16.83 -3.78
N ILE A 81 -2.42 -16.11 -3.32
CA ILE A 81 -2.50 -14.77 -2.72
C ILE A 81 -1.86 -13.78 -3.68
#